data_AF-A0A1N6FVP0-F1
#
_entry.id   AF-A0A1N6FVP0-F1
#
_cell.length_a   1.000
_cell.length_b   1.000
_cell.length_c   1.000
_cell.angle_alpha   90.00
_cell.angle_beta   90.00
_cell.angle_gamma   90.00
#
_symmetry.space_group_name_H-M   'P 1'
#
loop_
_entity.id
_entity.type
_entity.pdbx_description
1 polymer ?
#
loop_
_entity_poly.entity_id
_entity_poly.type
_entity_poly.pdbx_seq_one_letter_code
_entity_poly.pdbx_strand_id
1 'polypeptide(L)'
;MFAAHTAISQRFTELLALTEAAVAAERDLDGVEPWDPAVAHWPEAAERAWQAAGAAADAVLAMHPARDEDRPLQQMALMFRLALGLEAPRAGAQLIEQVQMQLPVFKCPGTNPVAGMVNRTLGRAAHVLAAVHAVLEPDATGDGPGDLPPAGAVMAA
;
A
#
# COMPACT_ATOMS: atom_id res chain seq x y z
N MET A 1 -11.47 31.44 6.84
CA MET A 1 -10.12 30.85 6.97
C MET A 1 -10.31 29.35 7.06
N PHE A 2 -9.92 28.58 6.04
CA PHE A 2 -10.03 27.13 6.09
C PHE A 2 -8.86 26.58 6.92
N ALA A 3 -9.13 25.65 7.84
CA ALA A 3 -8.06 24.94 8.55
C ALA A 3 -7.23 24.14 7.52
N ALA A 4 -5.90 24.25 7.60
CA ALA A 4 -5.02 23.49 6.71
C ALA A 4 -5.28 21.99 6.87
N HIS A 5 -5.36 21.52 8.12
CA HIS A 5 -5.62 20.13 8.47
C HIS A 5 -7.05 19.89 8.95
N THR A 6 -7.69 18.88 8.39
CA THR A 6 -8.91 18.23 8.89
C THR A 6 -8.51 16.96 9.65
N ALA A 7 -9.44 16.43 10.45
CA ALA A 7 -9.22 15.15 11.12
C ALA A 7 -8.96 14.01 10.12
N ILE A 8 -9.60 14.03 8.94
CA ILE A 8 -9.30 13.08 7.84
C ILE A 8 -7.85 13.22 7.36
N SER A 9 -7.37 14.44 7.10
CA SER A 9 -5.97 14.61 6.65
C SER A 9 -4.94 14.15 7.69
N GLN A 10 -5.26 14.25 8.97
CA GLN A 10 -4.40 13.78 10.06
C GLN A 10 -4.41 12.25 10.13
N ARG A 11 -5.59 11.63 10.16
CA ARG A 11 -5.74 10.15 10.16
C ARG A 11 -5.15 9.52 8.91
N PHE A 12 -5.28 10.17 7.75
CA PHE A 12 -4.66 9.71 6.52
C PHE A 12 -3.13 9.77 6.59
N THR A 13 -2.56 10.80 7.21
CA THR A 13 -1.10 10.87 7.41
C THR A 13 -0.60 9.77 8.36
N GLU A 14 -1.39 9.41 9.37
CA GLU A 14 -1.12 8.29 10.27
C GLU A 14 -1.19 6.94 9.54
N LEU A 15 -2.20 6.74 8.68
CA LEU A 15 -2.27 5.57 7.79
C LEU A 15 -0.98 5.42 6.96
N LEU A 16 -0.48 6.50 6.36
CA LEU A 16 0.76 6.44 5.58
C LEU A 16 1.95 6.02 6.45
N ALA A 17 2.10 6.59 7.64
CA ALA A 17 3.18 6.24 8.55
C ALA A 17 3.11 4.78 9.03
N LEU A 18 1.91 4.29 9.35
CA LEU A 18 1.71 2.89 9.75
C LEU A 18 2.00 1.93 8.60
N THR A 19 1.61 2.28 7.38
CA THR A 19 1.92 1.46 6.19
C THR A 19 3.42 1.43 5.90
N GLU A 20 4.11 2.57 6.01
CA GLU A 20 5.57 2.64 5.88
C GLU A 20 6.27 1.78 6.94
N ALA A 21 5.78 1.78 8.18
CA ALA A 21 6.31 0.93 9.25
C ALA A 21 6.07 -0.56 8.98
N ALA A 22 4.91 -0.92 8.44
CA ALA A 22 4.60 -2.30 8.06
C ALA A 22 5.51 -2.80 6.93
N VAL A 23 5.71 -1.98 5.89
CA VAL A 23 6.67 -2.26 4.81
C VAL A 23 8.09 -2.45 5.35
N ALA A 24 8.52 -1.62 6.31
CA ALA A 24 9.83 -1.76 6.93
C ALA A 24 9.95 -3.08 7.71
N ALA A 25 8.94 -3.42 8.52
CA ALA A 25 8.92 -4.66 9.28
C ALA A 25 8.91 -5.90 8.38
N GLU A 26 8.22 -5.86 7.24
CA GLU A 26 8.24 -6.97 6.27
C GLU A 26 9.63 -7.13 5.63
N ARG A 27 10.27 -6.02 5.23
CA ARG A 27 11.63 -6.04 4.68
C ARG A 27 12.67 -6.52 5.69
N ASP A 28 12.45 -6.28 6.98
CA ASP A 28 13.33 -6.80 8.03
C ASP A 28 13.26 -8.34 8.13
N LEU A 29 12.20 -8.98 7.61
CA LEU A 29 12.10 -10.45 7.51
C LEU A 29 12.92 -11.02 6.35
N ASP A 30 13.20 -10.22 5.31
CA ASP A 30 13.95 -10.69 4.15
C ASP A 30 15.38 -11.10 4.54
N GLY A 31 15.75 -12.33 4.22
CA GLY A 31 17.09 -12.87 4.46
C GLY A 31 17.37 -13.27 5.91
N VAL A 32 16.33 -13.36 6.75
CA VAL A 32 16.45 -13.83 8.13
C VAL A 32 16.29 -15.34 8.22
N GLU A 33 17.14 -15.98 9.02
CA GLU A 33 17.06 -17.41 9.30
C GLU A 33 15.89 -17.72 10.25
N PRO A 34 14.89 -18.55 9.86
CA PRO A 34 13.66 -18.78 10.62
C PRO A 34 13.84 -19.36 12.03
N TRP A 35 15.03 -19.88 12.33
CA TRP A 35 15.37 -20.52 13.61
C TRP A 35 16.22 -19.65 14.53
N ASP A 36 16.54 -18.40 14.14
CA ASP A 36 17.22 -17.48 15.05
C ASP A 36 16.26 -17.02 16.17
N PRO A 37 16.52 -17.33 17.45
CA PRO A 37 15.65 -16.91 18.55
C PRO A 37 15.62 -15.38 18.74
N ALA A 38 16.62 -14.63 18.26
CA ALA A 38 16.65 -13.17 18.37
C ALA A 38 15.56 -12.49 17.52
N VAL A 39 15.15 -13.14 16.44
CA VAL A 39 14.20 -12.61 15.42
C VAL A 39 12.87 -13.36 15.40
N ALA A 40 12.69 -14.34 16.29
CA ALA A 40 11.47 -15.16 16.36
C ALA A 40 10.17 -14.35 16.55
N HIS A 41 10.24 -13.12 17.07
CA HIS A 41 9.09 -12.24 17.27
C HIS A 41 8.82 -11.30 16.09
N TRP A 42 9.70 -11.24 15.09
CA TRP A 42 9.60 -10.31 13.97
C TRP A 42 8.38 -10.60 13.07
N PRO A 43 8.04 -11.88 12.74
CA PRO A 43 6.86 -12.15 11.93
C PRO A 43 5.55 -11.64 12.57
N GLU A 44 5.38 -11.86 13.88
CA GLU A 44 4.23 -11.33 14.62
C GLU A 44 4.23 -9.80 14.72
N ALA A 45 5.40 -9.16 14.67
CA ALA A 45 5.51 -7.71 14.64
C ALA A 45 5.10 -7.14 13.27
N ALA A 46 5.55 -7.76 12.17
CA ALA A 46 5.17 -7.39 10.81
C ALA A 46 3.66 -7.55 10.58
N GLU A 47 3.09 -8.70 10.97
CA GLU A 47 1.65 -8.94 10.89
C GLU A 47 0.84 -7.89 11.68
N ARG A 48 1.25 -7.58 12.91
CA ARG A 48 0.60 -6.53 13.71
C ARG A 48 0.70 -5.15 13.06
N ALA A 49 1.81 -4.85 12.38
CA ALA A 49 1.97 -3.59 11.68
C ALA A 49 1.01 -3.50 10.47
N TRP A 50 0.83 -4.58 9.71
CA TRP A 50 -0.16 -4.65 8.63
C TRP A 50 -1.59 -4.50 9.15
N GLN A 51 -1.94 -5.17 10.25
CA GLN A 51 -3.24 -5.02 10.89
C GLN A 51 -3.49 -3.57 11.35
N ALA A 52 -2.47 -2.92 11.92
CA ALA A 52 -2.56 -1.51 12.31
C ALA A 52 -2.78 -0.58 11.11
N ALA A 53 -2.08 -0.82 9.99
CA ALA A 53 -2.29 -0.06 8.75
C ALA A 53 -3.71 -0.26 8.20
N GLY A 54 -4.22 -1.49 8.17
CA GLY A 54 -5.61 -1.78 7.77
C GLY A 54 -6.63 -1.08 8.66
N ALA A 55 -6.46 -1.14 9.98
CA ALA A 55 -7.33 -0.46 10.95
C ALA A 55 -7.30 1.07 10.78
N ALA A 56 -6.14 1.66 10.47
CA ALA A 56 -6.02 3.09 10.19
C ALA A 56 -6.76 3.49 8.90
N ALA A 57 -6.76 2.63 7.88
CA ALA A 57 -7.53 2.86 6.66
C ALA A 57 -9.04 2.82 6.94
N ASP A 58 -9.50 1.83 7.70
CA ASP A 58 -10.89 1.73 8.14
C ASP A 58 -11.31 2.96 8.97
N ALA A 59 -10.42 3.45 9.84
CA ALA A 59 -10.67 4.67 10.61
C ALA A 59 -10.87 5.90 9.72
N VAL A 60 -10.11 6.07 8.64
CA VAL A 60 -10.30 7.19 7.68
C VAL A 60 -11.64 7.05 6.95
N LEU A 61 -12.01 5.84 6.55
CA LEU A 61 -13.25 5.55 5.81
C LEU A 61 -14.51 5.77 6.66
N ALA A 62 -14.42 5.56 7.98
CA ALA A 62 -15.53 5.79 8.91
C ALA A 62 -15.83 7.27 9.19
N MET A 63 -14.95 8.19 8.78
CA MET A 63 -15.11 9.63 9.05
C MET A 63 -16.04 10.30 8.06
N HIS A 64 -16.69 11.39 8.49
CA HIS A 64 -17.46 12.25 7.61
C HIS A 64 -16.56 13.39 7.07
N PRO A 65 -16.50 13.62 5.74
CA PRO A 65 -15.79 14.74 5.14
C PRO A 65 -16.23 16.09 5.71
N ALA A 66 -15.28 16.89 6.17
CA ALA A 66 -15.54 18.27 6.60
C ALA A 66 -15.54 19.24 5.41
N ARG A 67 -14.95 18.84 4.28
CA ARG A 67 -14.84 19.59 3.03
C ARG A 67 -14.70 18.64 1.83
N ASP A 68 -14.90 19.17 0.64
CA ASP A 68 -14.78 18.38 -0.59
C ASP A 68 -13.36 17.85 -0.82
N GLU A 69 -12.33 18.59 -0.41
CA GLU A 69 -10.94 18.14 -0.52
C GLU A 69 -10.57 16.96 0.39
N ASP A 70 -11.44 16.56 1.32
CA ASP A 70 -11.22 15.33 2.10
C ASP A 70 -11.62 14.06 1.32
N ARG A 71 -12.51 14.19 0.32
CA ARG A 71 -13.02 13.02 -0.43
C ARG A 71 -11.91 12.25 -1.15
N PRO A 72 -10.92 12.89 -1.79
CA PRO A 72 -9.87 12.13 -2.46
C PRO A 72 -8.94 11.39 -1.50
N LEU A 73 -8.77 11.88 -0.27
CA LEU A 73 -8.04 11.16 0.77
C LEU A 73 -8.80 9.90 1.19
N GLN A 74 -10.12 9.96 1.32
CA GLN A 74 -10.94 8.77 1.60
C GLN A 74 -10.94 7.77 0.44
N GLN A 75 -11.01 8.25 -0.81
CA GLN A 75 -10.89 7.39 -1.99
C GLN A 75 -9.55 6.67 -2.03
N MET A 76 -8.45 7.38 -1.74
CA MET A 76 -7.13 6.77 -1.65
C MET A 76 -7.05 5.79 -0.46
N ALA A 77 -7.65 6.11 0.69
CA ALA A 77 -7.69 5.19 1.84
C ALA A 77 -8.45 3.89 1.51
N LEU A 78 -9.50 3.96 0.68
CA LEU A 78 -10.18 2.76 0.18
C LEU A 78 -9.23 1.91 -0.67
N MET A 79 -8.41 2.53 -1.51
CA MET A 79 -7.42 1.79 -2.32
C MET A 79 -6.39 1.08 -1.44
N PHE A 80 -5.88 1.74 -0.39
CA PHE A 80 -5.05 1.09 0.61
C PHE A 80 -5.78 -0.09 1.25
N ARG A 81 -7.01 0.12 1.73
CA ARG A 81 -7.77 -0.93 2.43
C ARG A 81 -8.01 -2.17 1.56
N LEU A 82 -8.30 -1.97 0.28
CA LEU A 82 -8.48 -3.05 -0.69
C LEU A 82 -7.14 -3.75 -0.97
N ALA A 83 -6.06 -3.00 -1.24
CA ALA A 83 -4.76 -3.59 -1.51
C ALA A 83 -4.23 -4.42 -0.32
N LEU A 84 -4.39 -3.92 0.91
CA LEU A 84 -3.96 -4.61 2.14
C LEU A 84 -4.89 -5.76 2.54
N GLY A 85 -6.15 -5.74 2.08
CA GLY A 85 -7.16 -6.74 2.46
C GLY A 85 -7.24 -7.95 1.54
N LEU A 86 -6.50 -7.95 0.43
CA LEU A 86 -6.49 -9.05 -0.53
C LEU A 86 -5.55 -10.14 -0.03
N GLU A 87 -6.10 -11.34 0.19
CA GLU A 87 -5.32 -12.53 0.60
C GLU A 87 -4.34 -13.00 -0.48
N ALA A 88 -4.55 -12.58 -1.73
CA ALA A 88 -3.67 -12.89 -2.86
C ALA A 88 -2.73 -11.70 -3.15
N PRO A 89 -1.41 -11.81 -2.86
CA PRO A 89 -0.46 -10.71 -3.02
C PRO A 89 -0.44 -10.11 -4.42
N ARG A 90 -0.51 -10.96 -5.45
CA ARG A 90 -0.60 -10.53 -6.86
C ARG A 90 -1.80 -9.66 -7.17
N ALA A 91 -2.97 -9.96 -6.59
CA ALA A 91 -4.18 -9.17 -6.80
C ALA A 91 -4.02 -7.78 -6.16
N GLY A 92 -3.39 -7.70 -4.98
CA GLY A 92 -3.02 -6.44 -4.34
C GLY A 92 -2.04 -5.62 -5.18
N ALA A 93 -0.99 -6.26 -5.69
CA ALA A 93 -0.01 -5.63 -6.57
C ALA A 93 -0.65 -5.07 -7.86
N GLN A 94 -1.49 -5.85 -8.54
CA GLN A 94 -2.21 -5.38 -9.74
C GLN A 94 -3.12 -4.18 -9.44
N LEU A 95 -3.83 -4.20 -8.30
CA LEU A 95 -4.64 -3.05 -7.90
C LEU A 95 -3.77 -1.80 -7.71
N ILE A 96 -2.60 -1.93 -7.07
CA ILE A 96 -1.67 -0.82 -6.87
C ILE A 96 -1.20 -0.26 -8.22
N GLU A 97 -0.84 -1.12 -9.17
CA GLU A 97 -0.44 -0.69 -10.52
C GLU A 97 -1.56 0.12 -11.21
N GLN A 98 -2.81 -0.35 -11.12
CA GLN A 98 -3.96 0.38 -11.67
C GLN A 98 -4.12 1.76 -11.00
N VAL A 99 -3.99 1.83 -9.67
CA VAL A 99 -4.08 3.09 -8.93
C VAL A 99 -2.98 4.06 -9.34
N GLN A 100 -1.75 3.57 -9.53
CA GLN A 100 -0.63 4.40 -9.97
C GLN A 100 -0.85 4.97 -11.38
N MET A 101 -1.36 4.17 -12.32
CA MET A 101 -1.69 4.64 -13.66
C MET A 101 -2.80 5.70 -13.66
N GLN A 102 -3.72 5.63 -12.69
CA GLN A 102 -4.87 6.54 -12.58
C GLN A 102 -4.68 7.64 -11.54
N LEU A 103 -3.47 7.81 -10.98
CA LEU A 103 -3.22 8.77 -9.90
C LEU A 103 -3.74 10.19 -10.16
N PRO A 104 -3.68 10.76 -11.39
CA PRO A 104 -4.25 12.07 -11.67
C PRO A 104 -5.76 12.19 -11.40
N VAL A 105 -6.52 11.09 -11.48
CA VAL A 105 -7.98 11.05 -11.23
C VAL A 105 -8.31 11.38 -9.76
N PHE A 106 -7.40 11.07 -8.84
CA PHE A 106 -7.59 11.34 -7.42
C PHE A 106 -7.22 12.78 -7.03
N LYS A 107 -6.69 13.62 -7.93
CA LYS A 107 -6.26 14.97 -7.53
C LYS A 107 -7.45 15.87 -7.22
N CYS A 108 -7.34 16.66 -6.15
CA CYS A 108 -8.24 17.78 -5.91
C CYS A 108 -8.09 18.83 -7.02
N PRO A 109 -9.18 19.25 -7.67
CA PRO A 109 -9.15 20.36 -8.61
C PRO A 109 -8.94 21.70 -7.87
N GLY A 110 -8.26 22.63 -8.52
CA GLY A 110 -8.07 24.00 -8.02
C GLY A 110 -6.64 24.33 -7.57
N THR A 111 -6.41 25.62 -7.34
CA THR A 111 -5.08 26.19 -7.02
C THR A 111 -4.99 26.70 -5.58
N ASN A 112 -6.00 26.44 -4.76
CA ASN A 112 -6.02 26.89 -3.37
C ASN A 112 -4.97 26.11 -2.53
N PRO A 113 -4.47 26.68 -1.40
CA PRO A 113 -3.44 26.03 -0.60
C PRO A 113 -3.84 24.66 -0.03
N VAL A 114 -5.12 24.46 0.26
CA VAL A 114 -5.68 23.20 0.77
C VAL A 114 -5.59 22.11 -0.29
N ALA A 115 -6.06 22.37 -1.51
CA ALA A 115 -5.96 21.46 -2.65
C ALA A 115 -4.49 21.10 -2.95
N GLY A 116 -3.59 22.09 -2.89
CA GLY A 116 -2.16 21.86 -3.03
C GLY A 116 -1.58 20.92 -1.95
N MET A 117 -1.99 21.09 -0.69
CA MET A 117 -1.58 20.21 0.41
C MET A 117 -2.14 18.79 0.25
N VAL A 118 -3.43 18.64 -0.08
CA VAL A 118 -4.03 17.33 -0.33
C VAL A 118 -3.34 16.62 -1.49
N ASN A 119 -3.09 17.32 -2.59
CA ASN A 119 -2.39 16.73 -3.75
C ASN A 119 -0.96 16.30 -3.43
N ARG A 120 -0.23 17.02 -2.55
CA ARG A 120 1.07 16.55 -2.05
C ARG A 120 0.93 15.30 -1.18
N THR A 121 -0.10 15.23 -0.34
CA THR A 121 -0.37 14.07 0.51
C THR A 121 -0.71 12.84 -0.33
N LEU A 122 -1.49 12.99 -1.40
CA LEU A 122 -1.78 11.94 -2.39
C LEU A 122 -0.52 11.50 -3.16
N GLY A 123 0.37 12.44 -3.50
CA GLY A 123 1.67 12.12 -4.08
C GLY A 123 2.53 11.25 -3.17
N ARG A 124 2.58 11.56 -1.87
CA ARG A 124 3.23 10.68 -0.87
C ARG A 124 2.55 9.32 -0.81
N ALA A 125 1.22 9.28 -0.80
CA ALA A 125 0.47 8.02 -0.76
C ALA A 125 0.84 7.09 -1.94
N ALA A 126 1.04 7.64 -3.14
CA ALA A 126 1.49 6.87 -4.29
C ALA A 126 2.88 6.23 -4.08
N HIS A 127 3.81 6.97 -3.46
CA HIS A 127 5.13 6.41 -3.12
C HIS A 127 5.03 5.30 -2.08
N VAL A 128 4.16 5.44 -1.08
CA VAL A 128 3.92 4.39 -0.08
C VAL A 128 3.32 3.14 -0.73
N LEU A 129 2.33 3.29 -1.61
CA LEU A 129 1.78 2.16 -2.37
C LEU A 129 2.82 1.48 -3.25
N ALA A 130 3.73 2.22 -3.87
CA ALA A 130 4.84 1.63 -4.62
C ALA A 130 5.76 0.78 -3.71
N ALA A 131 5.97 1.22 -2.46
CA ALA A 131 6.74 0.45 -1.49
C ALA A 131 6.00 -0.83 -1.03
N VAL A 132 4.68 -0.77 -0.88
CA VAL A 132 3.83 -1.95 -0.63
C VAL A 132 3.89 -2.93 -1.80
N HIS A 133 3.76 -2.44 -3.04
CA HIS A 133 3.84 -3.27 -4.25
C HIS A 133 5.16 -4.07 -4.31
N ALA A 134 6.28 -3.41 -4.03
CA ALA A 134 7.59 -4.07 -4.02
C ALA A 134 7.72 -5.19 -2.97
N VAL A 135 6.94 -5.12 -1.89
CA VAL A 135 6.89 -6.17 -0.86
C VAL A 135 5.96 -7.32 -1.26
N LEU A 136 4.85 -7.02 -1.95
CA LEU A 136 3.88 -8.04 -2.37
C LEU A 136 4.36 -8.89 -3.56
N GLU A 137 5.23 -8.34 -4.42
CA GLU A 137 5.83 -9.05 -5.57
C GLU A 137 7.37 -8.87 -5.50
N PRO A 138 8.07 -9.60 -4.62
CA PRO A 138 9.53 -9.48 -4.47
C PRO A 138 10.31 -9.89 -5.73
N ASP A 139 9.68 -10.65 -6.65
CA ASP A 139 10.33 -11.34 -7.77
C ASP A 139 10.14 -10.68 -9.17
N ALA A 140 9.69 -9.43 -9.29
CA ALA A 140 9.59 -8.78 -10.62
C ALA A 140 10.95 -8.57 -11.34
N THR A 141 12.08 -8.81 -10.66
CA THR A 141 13.44 -8.80 -11.24
C THR A 141 14.06 -10.21 -11.37
N GLY A 142 13.30 -11.26 -11.03
CA GLY A 142 13.78 -12.64 -10.91
C GLY A 142 13.28 -13.60 -11.98
N ASP A 143 12.98 -13.15 -13.21
CA ASP A 143 12.78 -14.08 -14.34
C ASP A 143 14.15 -14.47 -14.91
N GLY A 144 14.86 -15.36 -14.21
CA GLY A 144 15.74 -16.29 -14.91
C GLY A 144 14.85 -17.18 -15.76
N PRO A 145 15.15 -17.41 -17.06
CA PRO A 145 14.24 -18.08 -17.96
C PRO A 145 13.90 -19.45 -17.38
N GLY A 146 12.67 -19.59 -16.88
CA GLY A 146 12.12 -20.89 -16.55
C GLY A 146 12.16 -21.72 -17.82
N ASP A 147 12.97 -22.77 -17.80
CA ASP A 147 12.96 -23.83 -18.82
C ASP A 147 11.53 -24.37 -18.93
N LEU A 148 10.75 -23.79 -19.83
CA LEU A 148 9.59 -24.43 -20.40
C LEU A 148 10.13 -25.58 -21.24
N PRO A 149 9.87 -26.85 -20.90
CA PRO A 149 10.18 -27.93 -21.82
C PRO A 149 9.42 -27.67 -23.12
N PRO A 150 10.05 -27.86 -24.30
CA PRO A 150 9.37 -27.64 -25.56
C PRO A 150 8.12 -28.50 -25.62
N ALA A 151 7.01 -27.88 -26.03
CA ALA A 151 5.73 -28.54 -26.25
C ALA A 151 5.91 -29.68 -27.27
N GLY A 152 6.05 -30.91 -26.78
CA GLY A 152 6.26 -32.07 -27.64
C GLY A 152 6.71 -33.38 -26.98
N ALA A 153 7.09 -33.40 -25.70
CA ALA A 153 7.52 -34.65 -25.05
C ALA A 153 6.45 -35.21 -24.11
N VAL A 154 5.31 -35.62 -24.68
CA VAL A 154 4.38 -36.57 -24.03
C VAL A 154 4.41 -37.86 -24.84
N MET A 155 4.91 -38.92 -24.19
CA MET A 155 4.70 -40.34 -24.47
C MET A 155 5.21 -40.94 -25.79
N ALA A 156 6.26 -41.77 -25.67
CA ALA A 156 6.24 -43.15 -26.17
C ALA A 156 7.15 -44.02 -25.28
N ALA A 157 6.72 -45.27 -25.11
CA ALA A 157 7.22 -46.29 -24.19
C ALA A 157 8.66 -46.75 -24.46
#